data_AF-A0A2E9GX24-F1
#
_entry.id   AF-A0A2E9GX24-F1
#
_cell.length_a   1.000
_cell.length_b   1.000
_cell.length_c   1.000
_cell.angle_alpha   90.00
_cell.angle_beta   90.00
_cell.angle_gamma   90.00
#
_symmetry.space_group_name_H-M   'P 1'
#
loop_
_entity.id
_entity.type
_entity.pdbx_description
1 polymer ?
#
loop_
_entity_poly.entity_id
_entity_poly.type
_entity_poly.pdbx_seq_one_letter_code
_entity_poly.pdbx_strand_id
1 'polypeptide(L)'
;MRNGSEEHGRLFCRTLVEGHKNHEPADLPWPELSEEEPSFLRSLPFGTHALQFESNAGPPIRSVAGLENDLLIGDAPDLQADEEERYPRLVRHMLAPRDLPHEEAHGEPSFDRRLIVPTLFPALARAARLVLRSLPERGFSSSSKGSGPATSSSEQAPRAA
;
A
#
# COMPACT_ATOMS: atom_id res chain seq x y z
N MET A 1 4.26 27.67 11.66
CA MET A 1 3.75 26.56 10.81
C MET A 1 2.59 25.89 11.53
N ARG A 2 1.58 25.38 10.82
CA ARG A 2 0.37 24.75 11.41
C ARG A 2 0.42 23.23 11.21
N ASN A 3 0.12 22.44 12.24
CA ASN A 3 0.07 20.98 12.11
C ASN A 3 -0.94 20.56 11.03
N GLY A 4 -0.52 19.62 10.19
CA GLY A 4 -1.32 19.13 9.05
C GLY A 4 -1.40 20.09 7.86
N SER A 5 -0.65 21.20 7.85
CA SER A 5 -0.46 21.97 6.62
C SER A 5 0.52 21.27 5.67
N GLU A 6 0.54 21.69 4.41
CA GLU A 6 1.49 21.16 3.42
C GLU A 6 2.94 21.41 3.86
N GLU A 7 3.23 22.59 4.41
CA GLU A 7 4.56 22.93 4.90
C GLU A 7 4.98 22.01 6.06
N HIS A 8 4.03 21.63 6.93
CA HIS A 8 4.28 20.65 7.99
C HIS A 8 4.57 19.26 7.43
N GLY A 9 3.79 18.81 6.44
CA GLY A 9 4.03 17.53 5.75
C GLY A 9 5.40 17.50 5.09
N ARG A 10 5.76 18.54 4.33
CA ARG A 10 7.08 18.63 3.67
C ARG A 10 8.24 18.69 4.67
N LEU A 11 8.09 19.39 5.80
CA LEU A 11 9.11 19.39 6.84
C LEU A 11 9.24 18.01 7.49
N PHE A 12 8.13 17.35 7.77
CA PHE A 12 8.10 16.01 8.34
C PHE A 12 8.81 15.00 7.42
N CYS A 13 8.42 14.91 6.15
CA CYS A 13 9.05 14.01 5.16
C CYS A 13 10.55 14.28 5.02
N ARG A 14 10.93 15.57 4.91
CA ARG A 14 12.34 15.96 4.84
C ARG A 14 13.13 15.51 6.07
N THR A 15 12.56 15.69 7.27
CA THR A 15 13.22 15.31 8.53
C THR A 15 13.45 13.80 8.59
N LEU A 16 12.50 13.00 8.11
CA LEU A 16 12.65 11.55 8.03
C LEU A 16 13.79 11.14 7.10
N VAL A 17 13.84 11.71 5.89
CA VAL A 17 14.86 11.38 4.89
C VAL A 17 16.25 11.87 5.33
N GLU A 18 16.37 13.13 5.77
CA GLU A 18 17.65 13.71 6.19
C GLU A 18 18.18 13.11 7.49
N GLY A 19 17.29 12.70 8.39
CA GLY A 19 17.65 12.11 9.68
C GLY A 19 17.90 10.61 9.64
N HIS A 20 17.65 9.96 8.49
CA HIS A 20 17.78 8.53 8.34
C HIS A 20 19.21 8.06 8.54
N LYS A 21 19.36 6.96 9.28
CA LYS A 21 20.63 6.28 9.51
C LYS A 21 20.49 4.83 9.13
N ASN A 22 21.17 4.46 8.05
CA ASN A 22 21.24 3.08 7.64
C ASN A 22 22.00 2.26 8.70
N HIS A 23 21.47 1.08 9.03
CA HIS A 23 22.06 0.16 9.97
C HIS A 23 21.65 -1.27 9.61
N GLU A 24 22.54 -2.23 9.86
CA GLU A 24 22.21 -3.64 9.73
C GLU A 24 21.92 -4.22 11.12
N PRO A 25 20.79 -4.92 11.32
CA PRO A 25 20.45 -5.47 12.63
C PRO A 25 21.51 -6.41 13.22
N ALA A 26 22.30 -7.06 12.36
CA ALA A 26 23.35 -8.00 12.75
C ALA A 26 24.53 -7.31 13.45
N ASP A 27 24.75 -6.04 13.09
CA ASP A 27 25.90 -5.26 13.53
C ASP A 27 25.58 -4.39 14.74
N LEU A 28 24.34 -4.45 15.24
CA LEU A 28 23.93 -3.69 16.42
C LEU A 28 24.62 -4.24 17.68
N PRO A 29 25.05 -3.37 18.60
CA PRO A 29 25.67 -3.77 19.86
C PRO A 29 24.61 -4.29 20.83
N TRP A 30 24.17 -5.53 20.62
CA TRP A 30 23.18 -6.17 21.47
C TRP A 30 23.71 -6.35 22.90
N PRO A 31 22.88 -6.09 23.93
CA PRO A 31 23.30 -6.33 25.31
C PRO A 31 23.51 -7.82 25.57
N GLU A 32 24.55 -8.11 26.35
CA GLU A 32 24.76 -9.42 26.95
C GLU A 32 23.68 -9.67 28.00
N LEU A 33 23.17 -10.90 28.05
CA LEU A 33 22.21 -11.32 29.06
C LEU A 33 22.94 -12.07 30.17
N SER A 34 22.57 -11.78 31.42
CA SER A 34 22.91 -12.56 32.60
C SER A 34 22.24 -13.94 32.55
N GLU A 35 22.73 -14.88 33.38
CA GLU A 35 22.25 -16.27 33.39
C GLU A 35 20.74 -16.42 33.68
N GLU A 36 20.13 -15.49 34.41
CA GLU A 36 18.71 -15.56 34.82
C GLU A 36 17.75 -14.99 33.76
N GLU A 37 18.20 -14.03 32.95
CA GLU A 37 17.36 -13.31 31.99
C GLU A 37 16.81 -14.19 30.85
N PRO A 38 17.58 -15.11 30.23
CA PRO A 38 17.06 -16.01 29.21
C PRO A 38 15.91 -16.88 29.73
N SER A 39 15.97 -17.34 30.98
CA SER A 39 14.89 -18.13 31.57
C SER A 39 13.62 -17.30 31.71
N PHE A 40 13.74 -16.06 32.17
CA PHE A 40 12.62 -15.13 32.25
C PHE A 40 12.04 -14.82 30.87
N LEU A 41 12.88 -14.47 29.90
CA LEU A 41 12.43 -14.12 28.55
C LEU A 41 11.71 -15.29 27.85
N ARG A 42 12.16 -16.54 28.05
CA ARG A 42 11.47 -17.74 27.52
C ARG A 42 10.10 -17.97 28.14
N SER A 43 9.85 -17.47 29.35
CA SER A 43 8.55 -17.58 30.01
C SER A 43 7.49 -16.62 29.44
N LEU A 44 7.93 -15.61 28.68
CA LEU A 44 7.05 -14.59 28.11
C LEU A 44 6.60 -14.99 26.70
N PRO A 45 5.29 -15.04 26.42
CA PRO A 45 4.76 -15.41 25.10
C PRO A 45 4.76 -14.21 24.13
N PHE A 46 5.83 -13.43 24.07
CA PHE A 46 5.86 -12.18 23.28
C PHE A 46 6.50 -12.35 21.89
N GLY A 47 7.43 -13.31 21.73
CA GLY A 47 8.25 -13.45 20.51
C GLY A 47 7.41 -13.59 19.23
N THR A 48 6.41 -14.49 19.25
CA THR A 48 5.47 -14.67 18.13
C THR A 48 4.69 -13.39 17.83
N HIS A 49 4.13 -12.74 18.84
CA HIS A 49 3.32 -11.53 18.64
C HIS A 49 4.14 -10.35 18.14
N ALA A 50 5.36 -10.16 18.67
CA ALA A 50 6.28 -9.15 18.19
C ALA A 50 6.62 -9.39 16.72
N LEU A 51 7.04 -10.61 16.36
CA LEU A 51 7.39 -10.93 14.98
C LEU A 51 6.21 -10.77 14.02
N GLN A 52 5.00 -11.16 14.43
CA GLN A 52 3.78 -10.97 13.64
C GLN A 52 3.41 -9.49 13.46
N PHE A 53 3.51 -8.69 14.52
CA PHE A 53 3.19 -7.27 14.45
C PHE A 53 4.12 -6.56 13.46
N GLU A 54 5.43 -6.73 13.65
CA GLU A 54 6.44 -6.11 12.79
C GLU A 54 6.32 -6.63 11.35
N SER A 55 6.09 -7.93 11.13
CA SER A 55 5.98 -8.49 9.77
C SER A 55 4.78 -7.95 8.99
N ASN A 56 3.76 -7.45 9.70
CA ASN A 56 2.57 -6.88 9.10
C ASN A 56 2.65 -5.35 8.93
N ALA A 57 3.62 -4.66 9.52
CA ALA A 57 3.67 -3.20 9.53
C ALA A 57 4.09 -2.57 8.19
N GLY A 58 5.06 -3.18 7.50
CA GLY A 58 5.61 -2.65 6.24
C GLY A 58 4.65 -2.65 5.03
N PRO A 59 3.93 -3.74 4.72
CA PRO A 59 3.13 -3.86 3.49
C PRO A 59 2.09 -2.73 3.22
N PRO A 60 1.33 -2.23 4.22
CA PRO A 60 0.45 -1.07 4.02
C PRO A 60 1.21 0.20 3.73
N ILE A 61 2.33 0.43 4.42
CA ILE A 61 3.12 1.66 4.27
C ILE A 61 3.67 1.69 2.84
N ARG A 62 4.21 0.55 2.37
CA ARG A 62 4.63 0.39 0.97
C ARG A 62 3.48 0.62 -0.02
N SER A 63 2.30 0.08 0.30
CA SER A 63 1.11 0.26 -0.55
C SER A 63 0.68 1.73 -0.65
N VAL A 64 0.75 2.48 0.46
CA VAL A 64 0.43 3.91 0.50
C VAL A 64 1.50 4.73 -0.21
N ALA A 65 2.79 4.39 -0.01
CA ALA A 65 3.90 5.06 -0.68
C ALA A 65 3.75 5.00 -2.21
N GLY A 66 3.36 3.84 -2.75
CA GLY A 66 3.10 3.66 -4.18
C GLY A 66 1.90 4.44 -4.76
N LEU A 67 1.11 5.12 -3.93
CA LEU A 67 0.01 6.01 -4.38
C LEU A 67 0.43 7.48 -4.44
N GLU A 68 1.56 7.86 -3.85
CA GLU A 68 2.03 9.24 -3.78
C GLU A 68 2.75 9.64 -5.07
N ASN A 69 2.50 10.86 -5.54
CA ASN A 69 3.05 11.36 -6.81
C ASN A 69 4.06 12.50 -6.61
N ASP A 70 4.04 13.19 -5.46
CA ASP A 70 5.09 14.14 -5.12
C ASP A 70 6.34 13.38 -4.68
N LEU A 71 7.42 13.45 -5.46
CA LEU A 71 8.66 12.73 -5.19
C LEU A 71 9.23 12.99 -3.79
N LEU A 72 9.19 14.24 -3.29
CA LEU A 72 9.70 14.54 -1.94
C LEU A 72 8.82 13.92 -0.85
N ILE A 73 7.51 13.85 -1.10
CA ILE A 73 6.57 13.23 -0.16
C ILE A 73 6.61 11.71 -0.29
N GLY A 74 6.88 11.15 -1.47
CA GLY A 74 6.94 9.72 -1.76
C GLY A 74 8.23 9.03 -1.29
N ASP A 75 9.37 9.73 -1.33
CA ASP A 75 10.65 9.18 -0.84
C ASP A 75 10.60 8.84 0.66
N ALA A 76 9.88 9.63 1.47
CA ALA A 76 9.77 9.42 2.90
C ALA A 76 8.99 8.16 3.32
N PRO A 77 7.76 7.89 2.83
CA PRO A 77 7.01 6.68 3.12
C PRO A 77 7.63 5.45 2.46
N ASP A 78 8.30 5.57 1.31
CA ASP A 78 9.11 4.45 0.77
C ASP A 78 10.24 4.08 1.73
N LEU A 79 10.98 5.09 2.21
CA LEU A 79 12.03 4.88 3.22
C LEU A 79 11.48 4.32 4.53
N GLN A 80 10.29 4.75 4.97
CA GLN A 80 9.64 4.16 6.14
C GLN A 80 9.23 2.71 5.89
N ALA A 81 8.71 2.38 4.71
CA ALA A 81 8.36 1.01 4.37
C ALA A 81 9.59 0.08 4.43
N ASP A 82 10.74 0.56 3.93
CA ASP A 82 12.00 -0.18 3.98
C ASP A 82 12.48 -0.42 5.43
N GLU A 83 12.34 0.57 6.32
CA GLU A 83 12.66 0.40 7.74
C GLU A 83 11.68 -0.56 8.45
N GLU A 84 10.40 -0.51 8.11
CA GLU A 84 9.38 -1.40 8.68
C GLU A 84 9.61 -2.86 8.24
N GLU A 85 10.11 -3.08 7.02
CA GLU A 85 10.57 -4.40 6.57
C GLU A 85 11.87 -4.87 7.25
N ARG A 86 12.65 -3.94 7.83
CA ARG A 86 13.85 -4.26 8.62
C ARG A 86 13.50 -4.72 10.03
N TYR A 87 12.43 -4.22 10.66
CA TYR A 87 12.09 -4.57 12.04
C TYR A 87 11.88 -6.08 12.28
N PRO A 88 11.21 -6.86 11.40
CA PRO A 88 11.14 -8.31 11.54
C PRO A 88 12.52 -8.97 11.57
N ARG A 89 13.50 -8.45 10.81
CA ARG A 89 14.88 -8.96 10.84
C ARG A 89 15.54 -8.63 12.17
N LEU A 90 15.31 -7.43 12.70
CA LEU A 90 15.80 -7.01 14.01
C LEU A 90 15.23 -7.89 15.13
N VAL A 91 13.93 -8.17 15.10
CA VAL A 91 13.27 -9.09 16.05
C VAL A 91 13.87 -10.49 15.94
N ARG A 92 14.06 -11.04 14.73
CA ARG A 92 14.71 -12.35 14.56
C ARG A 92 16.12 -12.39 15.14
N HIS A 93 16.91 -11.34 14.96
CA HIS A 93 18.26 -11.26 15.54
C HIS A 93 18.28 -11.07 17.05
N MET A 94 17.24 -10.45 17.61
CA MET A 94 17.05 -10.46 19.06
C MET A 94 16.70 -11.87 19.54
N LEU A 95 15.77 -12.58 18.90
CA LEU A 95 15.24 -13.86 19.37
C LEU A 95 16.21 -15.05 19.18
N ALA A 96 16.81 -15.18 18.00
CA ALA A 96 17.50 -16.41 17.58
C ALA A 96 18.73 -16.79 18.45
N PRO A 97 19.68 -15.88 18.77
CA PRO A 97 20.84 -16.24 19.59
C PRO A 97 20.48 -16.64 21.03
N ARG A 98 19.27 -16.30 21.48
CA ARG A 98 18.79 -16.48 22.85
C ARG A 98 17.83 -17.67 22.98
N ASP A 99 17.56 -18.36 21.87
CA ASP A 99 16.63 -19.48 21.79
C ASP A 99 15.27 -19.14 22.42
N LEU A 100 14.75 -17.96 22.05
CA LEU A 100 13.45 -17.50 22.52
C LEU A 100 12.34 -18.06 21.63
N PRO A 101 11.26 -18.60 22.21
CA PRO A 101 10.18 -19.22 21.45
C PRO A 101 9.46 -18.18 20.58
N HIS A 102 9.31 -18.51 19.29
CA HIS A 102 8.54 -17.72 18.35
C HIS A 102 8.04 -18.60 17.20
N GLU A 103 6.93 -18.21 16.62
CA GLU A 103 6.45 -18.73 15.35
C GLU A 103 6.71 -17.69 14.27
N GLU A 104 7.18 -18.13 13.11
CA GLU A 104 7.31 -17.26 11.94
C GLU A 104 5.93 -16.77 11.51
N ALA A 105 5.89 -15.53 11.03
CA ALA A 105 4.68 -15.01 10.41
C ALA A 105 4.42 -15.79 9.12
N HIS A 106 3.40 -16.65 9.12
CA HIS A 106 2.99 -17.42 7.96
C HIS A 106 1.69 -16.85 7.37
N GLY A 107 1.75 -16.40 6.12
CA GLY A 107 0.59 -15.92 5.36
C GLY A 107 0.75 -14.49 4.85
N GLU A 108 -0.09 -14.13 3.88
CA GLU A 108 -0.22 -12.75 3.43
C GLU A 108 -0.56 -11.84 4.62
N PRO A 109 0.01 -10.62 4.71
CA PRO A 109 -0.35 -9.65 5.72
C PRO A 109 -1.87 -9.41 5.66
N SER A 110 -2.59 -9.95 6.64
CA SER A 110 -4.03 -9.79 6.73
C SER A 110 -4.33 -8.41 7.29
N PHE A 111 -4.22 -7.39 6.44
CA PHE A 111 -4.97 -6.17 6.68
C PHE A 111 -6.43 -6.52 6.55
N ASP A 112 -7.18 -6.43 7.66
CA ASP A 112 -8.62 -6.46 7.56
C ASP A 112 -9.00 -5.32 6.61
N ARG A 113 -9.38 -5.71 5.39
CA ARG A 113 -9.71 -4.81 4.28
C ARG A 113 -10.78 -3.80 4.69
N ARG A 114 -11.54 -4.08 5.77
CA ARG A 114 -12.52 -3.18 6.39
C ARG A 114 -11.91 -1.97 7.11
N LEU A 115 -10.62 -2.00 7.46
CA LEU A 115 -9.91 -0.87 8.09
C LEU A 115 -9.45 0.17 7.07
N ILE A 116 -9.21 -0.26 5.82
CA ILE A 116 -8.71 0.60 4.74
C ILE A 116 -9.85 1.11 3.86
N VAL A 117 -10.95 0.35 3.74
CA VAL A 117 -12.13 0.80 2.99
C VAL A 117 -12.95 1.73 3.87
N PRO A 118 -13.15 3.02 3.51
CA PRO A 118 -14.11 3.85 4.21
C PRO A 118 -15.45 3.13 4.15
N THR A 119 -16.07 2.87 5.30
CA THR A 119 -17.36 2.18 5.44
C THR A 119 -18.50 2.83 4.61
N LEU A 120 -18.25 4.02 4.05
CA LEU A 120 -19.11 4.77 3.16
C LEU A 120 -19.10 4.30 1.69
N PHE A 121 -18.04 3.63 1.21
CA PHE A 121 -17.92 3.25 -0.20
C PHE A 121 -19.07 2.35 -0.71
N PRO A 122 -19.52 1.32 0.05
CA PRO A 122 -20.67 0.51 -0.35
C PRO A 122 -22.01 1.26 -0.30
N ALA A 123 -22.13 2.31 0.53
CA ALA A 123 -23.32 3.15 0.59
C ALA A 123 -23.38 4.11 -0.61
N LEU A 124 -22.25 4.73 -0.95
CA LEU A 124 -22.10 5.62 -2.11
C LEU A 124 -22.31 4.87 -3.43
N ALA A 125 -21.78 3.66 -3.57
CA ALA A 125 -22.01 2.82 -4.76
C ALA A 125 -23.49 2.45 -4.93
N ARG A 126 -24.21 2.18 -3.83
CA ARG A 126 -25.65 1.92 -3.85
C ARG A 126 -26.46 3.16 -4.23
N ALA A 127 -26.10 4.33 -3.68
CA ALA A 127 -26.72 5.60 -4.04
C ALA A 127 -26.50 5.94 -5.52
N ALA A 128 -25.27 5.82 -6.02
CA ALA A 128 -24.93 6.05 -7.42
C ALA A 128 -25.72 5.13 -8.37
N ARG A 129 -25.90 3.86 -8.00
CA ARG A 129 -26.69 2.89 -8.79
C ARG A 129 -28.18 3.22 -8.82
N LEU A 130 -28.74 3.76 -7.73
CA LEU A 130 -30.12 4.22 -7.70
C LEU A 130 -30.30 5.48 -8.56
N VAL A 131 -29.36 6.42 -8.49
CA VAL A 131 -29.35 7.62 -9.34
C VAL A 131 -29.27 7.23 -10.81
N LEU A 132 -28.32 6.36 -11.19
CA LEU A 132 -28.17 5.88 -12.56
C LEU A 132 -29.42 5.14 -13.09
N ARG A 133 -30.16 4.41 -12.24
CA ARG A 133 -31.42 3.75 -12.63
C ARG A 133 -32.60 4.70 -12.74
N SER A 134 -32.54 5.86 -12.07
CA SER A 134 -33.57 6.89 -12.12
C SER A 134 -33.36 7.91 -13.23
N LEU A 135 -32.19 7.89 -13.89
CA LEU A 135 -31.96 8.73 -15.06
C LEU A 135 -32.76 8.19 -16.24
N PRO A 136 -33.62 9.00 -16.87
CA PRO A 136 -34.29 8.59 -18.09
C PRO A 136 -33.23 8.31 -19.15
N GLU A 137 -33.37 7.19 -19.85
CA GLU A 137 -32.61 6.86 -21.07
C GLU A 137 -32.68 8.08 -21.99
N ARG A 138 -31.61 8.89 -22.02
CA ARG A 138 -31.48 9.94 -23.03
C ARG A 138 -31.30 9.23 -24.35
N GLY A 139 -32.42 9.01 -25.03
CA GLY A 139 -32.45 8.53 -26.40
C GLY A 139 -31.50 9.38 -27.22
N PHE A 140 -30.41 8.75 -27.66
CA PHE A 140 -29.48 9.34 -28.60
C PHE A 140 -30.24 9.47 -29.93
N SER A 141 -30.90 10.60 -30.14
CA SER A 141 -31.58 10.90 -31.40
C SER A 141 -30.52 11.21 -32.45
N SER A 142 -30.19 10.21 -33.26
CA SER A 142 -29.44 10.41 -34.50
C SER A 142 -30.35 11.12 -35.51
N SER A 143 -30.34 12.45 -35.51
CA SER A 143 -30.88 13.25 -36.61
C SER A 143 -29.75 13.84 -37.44
N SER A 144 -29.43 13.18 -38.54
CA SER A 144 -29.03 13.86 -39.77
C SER A 144 -29.77 13.21 -40.93
N LYS A 145 -30.80 13.90 -41.44
CA LYS A 145 -31.60 13.47 -42.59
C LYS A 145 -31.44 14.49 -43.72
N GLY A 146 -31.23 13.96 -44.92
CA GLY A 146 -31.45 14.62 -46.21
C GLY A 146 -30.17 15.05 -46.93
N SER A 147 -29.99 14.92 -48.24
CA SER A 147 -30.74 14.38 -49.40
C SER A 147 -29.82 14.75 -50.60
N GLY A 148 -29.61 14.01 -51.68
CA GLY A 148 -30.44 13.03 -52.38
C GLY A 148 -29.66 12.31 -53.49
N PRO A 149 -30.34 11.75 -54.52
CA PRO A 149 -29.85 10.59 -55.26
C PRO A 149 -29.31 10.91 -56.66
N ALA A 150 -28.39 10.08 -57.16
CA ALA A 150 -28.24 9.80 -58.58
C ALA A 150 -27.65 8.41 -58.80
N THR A 151 -28.29 7.70 -59.71
CA THR A 151 -28.12 6.30 -60.12
C THR A 151 -26.93 6.07 -61.06
N SER A 152 -26.43 4.82 -61.06
CA SER A 152 -26.11 4.00 -62.24
C SER A 152 -24.65 3.62 -62.52
N SER A 153 -24.50 2.32 -62.83
CA SER A 153 -23.46 1.63 -63.64
C SER A 153 -22.17 1.22 -62.91
N SER A 154 -21.98 -0.08 -62.63
CA SER A 154 -21.38 -1.10 -63.52
C SER A 154 -19.95 -0.75 -63.93
N GLU A 155 -18.94 -1.48 -63.42
CA GLU A 155 -18.24 -2.51 -64.22
C GLU A 155 -17.11 -3.19 -63.40
N GLN A 156 -16.60 -4.29 -63.96
CA GLN A 156 -15.75 -5.34 -63.40
C GLN A 156 -14.31 -4.95 -63.01
N ALA A 157 -13.72 -5.80 -62.16
CA ALA A 157 -12.28 -5.93 -61.85
C ALA A 157 -11.44 -6.40 -63.09
N PRO A 158 -10.15 -6.78 -63.01
CA PRO A 158 -9.07 -6.57 -62.02
C PRO A 158 -7.73 -6.11 -62.66
N ARG A 159 -6.66 -5.83 -61.87
CA ARG A 159 -5.30 -6.43 -62.02
C ARG A 159 -4.22 -5.78 -61.15
N ALA A 160 -3.27 -6.64 -60.81
CA ALA A 160 -2.05 -6.45 -60.04
C ALA A 160 -1.00 -5.54 -60.71
N ALA A 161 -0.13 -4.98 -59.88
CA ALA A 161 1.33 -5.05 -60.01
C ALA A 161 1.95 -4.86 -58.61
#